data_AF-A0A3N5I997-F1
#
_entry.id   AF-A0A3N5I997-F1
#
_cell.length_a   1.000
_cell.length_b   1.000
_cell.length_c   1.000
_cell.angle_alpha   90.00
_cell.angle_beta   90.00
_cell.angle_gamma   90.00
#
_symmetry.space_group_name_H-M   'P 1'
#
loop_
_entity.id
_entity.type
_entity.pdbx_description
1 polymer ?
#
loop_
_entity_poly.entity_id
_entity_poly.type
_entity_poly.pdbx_seq_one_letter_code
_entity_poly.pdbx_strand_id
1 'polypeptide(L)'
;MQKPHPPIWVACSNRETIHLAAQLGIGALTFAFIDPAEAKQWVDDYYETFKRECVPIGHAVNPNIAMVTGFSCHRDAAEAQRRGADGFRFFQFALAHHYVFGKHQPGRTNVWNAFLKVREQLGTEVLGGGVGCIGTPDDLRRTLTTFQAAGVDQTIFIQQGGKNRHEHICEALELFAAEVMPEFHEREAERERRKREELAPYVEAAMARKQAMPAPADHEIPVYEAYGNTVALTDEDIKKMPEGNRRRVQTFRKIREIADRA
;
A
#
# COMPACT_ATOMS: atom_id res chain seq x y z
N MET A 1 -10.44 18.37 4.76
CA MET A 1 -10.95 17.05 5.17
C MET A 1 -11.78 16.48 4.02
N GLN A 2 -11.55 15.23 3.59
CA GLN A 2 -12.31 14.60 2.49
C GLN A 2 -13.67 14.11 2.98
N LYS A 3 -14.70 14.15 2.12
CA LYS A 3 -16.04 13.60 2.37
C LYS A 3 -16.37 12.56 1.29
N PRO A 4 -17.02 11.42 1.62
CA PRO A 4 -17.43 10.99 2.95
C PRO A 4 -16.28 10.42 3.81
N HIS A 5 -15.21 9.95 3.17
CA HIS A 5 -13.98 9.46 3.77
C HIS A 5 -12.87 9.46 2.69
N PRO A 6 -11.59 9.29 3.05
CA PRO A 6 -10.55 9.01 2.06
C PRO A 6 -10.86 7.77 1.21
N PRO A 7 -10.39 7.69 -0.05
CA PRO A 7 -10.55 6.50 -0.89
C PRO A 7 -9.95 5.25 -0.22
N ILE A 8 -10.72 4.17 -0.18
CA ILE A 8 -10.29 2.91 0.45
C ILE A 8 -9.53 2.08 -0.59
N TRP A 9 -8.44 1.46 -0.15
CA TRP A 9 -7.60 0.58 -0.95
C TRP A 9 -7.28 -0.68 -0.15
N VAL A 10 -7.05 -1.79 -0.85
CA VAL A 10 -6.54 -3.03 -0.26
C VAL A 10 -5.32 -3.51 -1.03
N ALA A 11 -4.31 -4.01 -0.31
CA ALA A 11 -3.17 -4.68 -0.92
C ALA A 11 -3.60 -6.07 -1.42
N CYS A 12 -3.36 -6.33 -2.69
CA CYS A 12 -3.76 -7.55 -3.40
C CYS A 12 -2.51 -8.32 -3.83
N SER A 13 -2.32 -9.51 -3.26
CA SER A 13 -1.21 -10.42 -3.63
C SER A 13 -1.64 -11.58 -4.54
N ASN A 14 -2.94 -11.69 -4.85
CA ASN A 14 -3.51 -12.73 -5.71
C ASN A 14 -4.81 -12.23 -6.38
N ARG A 15 -5.29 -13.00 -7.35
CA ARG A 15 -6.48 -12.68 -8.15
C ARG A 15 -7.76 -12.65 -7.31
N GLU A 16 -7.88 -13.53 -6.32
CA GLU A 16 -9.03 -13.59 -5.41
C GLU A 16 -9.20 -12.28 -4.64
N THR A 17 -8.11 -11.67 -4.18
CA THR A 17 -8.16 -10.40 -3.45
C THR A 17 -8.52 -9.23 -4.38
N ILE A 18 -8.17 -9.31 -5.67
CA ILE A 18 -8.56 -8.31 -6.68
C ILE A 18 -10.07 -8.37 -6.91
N HIS A 19 -10.64 -9.57 -7.08
CA HIS A 19 -12.08 -9.75 -7.17
C HIS A 19 -12.79 -9.25 -5.90
N LEU A 20 -12.25 -9.54 -4.72
CA LEU A 20 -12.80 -9.04 -3.46
C LEU A 20 -12.76 -7.50 -3.40
N ALA A 21 -11.66 -6.86 -3.83
CA ALA A 21 -11.57 -5.41 -3.88
C ALA A 21 -12.67 -4.81 -4.79
N ALA A 22 -12.87 -5.41 -5.97
CA ALA A 22 -13.92 -5.02 -6.91
C ALA A 22 -15.34 -5.22 -6.32
N GLN A 23 -15.60 -6.36 -5.68
CA GLN A 23 -16.87 -6.65 -5.01
C GLN A 23 -17.17 -5.67 -3.87
N LEU A 24 -16.15 -5.23 -3.14
CA LEU A 24 -16.29 -4.25 -2.06
C LEU A 24 -16.25 -2.79 -2.53
N GLY A 25 -16.05 -2.55 -3.83
CA GLY A 25 -15.99 -1.22 -4.43
C GLY A 25 -14.79 -0.39 -3.96
N ILE A 26 -13.67 -1.03 -3.65
CA ILE A 26 -12.44 -0.39 -3.17
C ILE A 26 -11.29 -0.59 -4.15
N GLY A 27 -10.28 0.26 -4.06
CA GLY A 27 -9.14 0.19 -4.98
C GLY A 27 -8.27 -1.03 -4.72
N ALA A 28 -7.73 -1.61 -5.78
CA ALA A 28 -6.80 -2.74 -5.72
C ALA A 28 -5.36 -2.26 -5.88
N LEU A 29 -4.49 -2.58 -4.92
CA LEU A 29 -3.05 -2.30 -4.99
C LEU A 29 -2.30 -3.61 -5.25
N THR A 30 -1.80 -3.82 -6.46
CA THR A 30 -1.13 -5.07 -6.87
C THR A 30 0.36 -4.86 -7.11
N PHE A 31 1.13 -5.95 -7.12
CA PHE A 31 2.47 -5.92 -7.69
C PHE A 31 2.38 -5.92 -9.22
N ALA A 32 3.29 -5.22 -9.90
CA ALA A 32 3.41 -5.31 -11.34
C ALA A 32 4.05 -6.66 -11.71
N PHE A 33 3.39 -7.40 -12.58
CA PHE A 33 3.90 -8.65 -13.16
C PHE A 33 4.64 -8.36 -14.46
N ILE A 34 5.52 -9.28 -14.88
CA ILE A 34 6.31 -9.16 -16.11
C ILE A 34 5.44 -9.02 -17.35
N ASP A 35 4.26 -9.64 -17.39
CA ASP A 35 3.48 -9.77 -18.61
C ASP A 35 2.35 -8.72 -18.72
N PRO A 36 2.40 -7.83 -19.74
CA PRO A 36 1.30 -6.93 -20.08
C PRO A 36 -0.05 -7.64 -20.31
N ALA A 37 -0.04 -8.87 -20.81
CA ALA A 37 -1.28 -9.63 -21.02
C ALA A 37 -1.92 -10.03 -19.69
N GLU A 38 -1.11 -10.43 -18.71
CA GLU A 38 -1.57 -10.72 -17.35
C GLU A 38 -2.10 -9.45 -16.68
N ALA A 39 -1.38 -8.32 -16.82
CA ALA A 39 -1.83 -7.02 -16.32
C ALA A 39 -3.22 -6.64 -16.88
N LYS A 40 -3.42 -6.79 -18.19
CA LYS A 40 -4.71 -6.54 -18.83
C LYS A 40 -5.79 -7.47 -18.29
N GLN A 41 -5.52 -8.77 -18.18
CA GLN A 41 -6.49 -9.72 -17.65
C GLN A 41 -6.98 -9.33 -16.25
N TRP A 42 -6.06 -8.90 -15.38
CA TRP A 42 -6.39 -8.54 -14.00
C TRP A 42 -7.19 -7.24 -13.92
N VAL A 43 -6.86 -6.27 -14.76
CA VAL A 43 -7.63 -5.02 -14.89
C VAL A 43 -9.04 -5.34 -15.39
N ASP A 44 -9.16 -6.13 -16.46
CA ASP A 44 -10.45 -6.54 -17.02
C ASP A 44 -11.28 -7.29 -15.96
N ASP A 45 -10.68 -8.25 -15.25
CA ASP A 45 -11.33 -9.00 -14.17
C ASP A 45 -11.84 -8.08 -13.05
N TYR A 46 -11.03 -7.11 -12.62
CA TYR A 46 -11.42 -6.14 -11.60
C TYR A 46 -12.65 -5.33 -12.05
N TYR A 47 -12.59 -4.74 -13.23
CA TYR A 47 -13.66 -3.87 -13.72
C TYR A 47 -14.94 -4.64 -14.08
N GLU A 48 -14.83 -5.84 -14.64
CA GLU A 48 -15.99 -6.70 -14.92
C GLU A 48 -16.67 -7.15 -13.62
N THR A 49 -15.90 -7.57 -12.61
CA THR A 49 -16.45 -7.89 -11.29
C THR A 49 -17.08 -6.66 -10.63
N PHE A 50 -16.44 -5.49 -10.70
CA PHE A 50 -16.99 -4.25 -10.14
C PHE A 50 -18.35 -3.92 -10.78
N LYS A 51 -18.42 -3.95 -12.11
CA LYS A 51 -19.65 -3.66 -12.87
C LYS A 51 -20.78 -4.63 -12.53
N ARG A 52 -20.48 -5.92 -12.37
CA ARG A 52 -21.48 -6.98 -12.17
C ARG A 52 -21.90 -7.18 -10.72
N GLU A 53 -20.96 -7.13 -9.78
CA GLU A 53 -21.12 -7.71 -8.43
C GLU A 53 -20.91 -6.73 -7.29
N CYS A 54 -20.45 -5.50 -7.54
CA CYS A 54 -20.08 -4.58 -6.46
C CYS A 54 -21.23 -4.29 -5.49
N VAL A 55 -20.95 -4.53 -4.20
CA VAL A 55 -21.70 -4.09 -3.01
C VAL A 55 -20.72 -3.30 -2.14
N PRO A 56 -20.71 -1.95 -2.24
CA PRO A 56 -19.67 -1.12 -1.64
C PRO A 56 -19.56 -1.29 -0.12
N ILE A 57 -18.35 -1.46 0.40
CA ILE A 57 -18.09 -1.46 1.85
C ILE A 57 -18.13 -0.04 2.43
N GLY A 58 -17.60 0.93 1.70
CA GLY A 58 -17.57 2.35 2.08
C GLY A 58 -18.87 3.10 1.79
N HIS A 59 -18.88 4.39 2.14
CA HIS A 59 -19.92 5.35 1.75
C HIS A 59 -19.72 5.91 0.33
N ALA A 60 -18.55 5.69 -0.25
CA ALA A 60 -18.23 5.93 -1.65
C ALA A 60 -17.35 4.79 -2.17
N VAL A 61 -17.42 4.55 -3.49
CA VAL A 61 -16.55 3.59 -4.18
C VAL A 61 -15.24 4.21 -4.63
N ASN A 62 -14.23 3.38 -4.82
CA ASN A 62 -12.93 3.73 -5.38
C ASN A 62 -12.52 2.72 -6.46
N PRO A 63 -13.16 2.73 -7.65
CA PRO A 63 -12.83 1.81 -8.73
C PRO A 63 -11.51 2.21 -9.39
N ASN A 64 -10.41 1.73 -8.83
CA ASN A 64 -9.06 1.98 -9.31
C ASN A 64 -8.15 0.78 -9.07
N ILE A 65 -7.25 0.50 -10.01
CA ILE A 65 -6.21 -0.49 -9.87
C ILE A 65 -4.82 0.15 -10.02
N ALA A 66 -3.94 -0.10 -9.05
CA ALA A 66 -2.58 0.39 -9.05
C ALA A 66 -1.58 -0.76 -9.10
N MET A 67 -0.51 -0.61 -9.89
CA MET A 67 0.56 -1.60 -10.00
C MET A 67 1.89 -1.06 -9.48
N VAL A 68 2.55 -1.85 -8.64
CA VAL A 68 3.84 -1.52 -8.02
C VAL A 68 5.00 -2.03 -8.89
N THR A 69 5.92 -1.15 -9.29
CA THR A 69 7.12 -1.49 -10.07
C THR A 69 8.38 -0.89 -9.43
N GLY A 70 9.54 -1.49 -9.68
CA GLY A 70 10.84 -0.94 -9.32
C GLY A 70 11.11 0.34 -10.11
N PHE A 71 11.83 1.29 -9.51
CA PHE A 71 12.11 2.57 -10.13
C PHE A 71 13.58 2.93 -10.03
N SER A 72 14.13 3.48 -11.11
CA SER A 72 15.43 4.15 -11.18
C SER A 72 15.51 4.76 -12.58
N CYS A 73 15.54 6.09 -12.65
CA CYS A 73 15.57 6.81 -13.92
C CYS A 73 16.95 7.47 -14.10
N HIS A 74 17.61 7.19 -15.21
CA HIS A 74 18.86 7.85 -15.58
C HIS A 74 19.01 7.89 -17.11
N ARG A 75 19.66 8.91 -17.67
CA ARG A 75 19.86 9.02 -19.13
C ARG A 75 20.65 7.85 -19.73
N ASP A 76 21.51 7.25 -18.93
CA ASP A 76 22.24 6.01 -19.23
C ASP A 76 21.56 4.82 -18.53
N ALA A 77 21.12 3.85 -19.34
CA ALA A 77 20.47 2.63 -18.88
C ALA A 77 21.36 1.80 -17.94
N ALA A 78 22.65 1.70 -18.21
CA ALA A 78 23.57 0.92 -17.38
C ALA A 78 23.70 1.53 -15.98
N GLU A 79 23.69 2.86 -15.92
CA GLU A 79 23.72 3.59 -14.66
C GLU A 79 22.39 3.49 -13.90
N ALA A 80 21.25 3.55 -14.59
CA ALA A 80 19.94 3.30 -13.98
C ALA A 80 19.89 1.92 -13.32
N GLN A 81 20.40 0.89 -14.01
CA GLN A 81 20.52 -0.48 -13.50
C GLN A 81 21.46 -0.57 -12.30
N ARG A 82 22.67 0.00 -12.40
CA ARG A 82 23.65 0.03 -11.30
C ARG A 82 23.07 0.67 -10.04
N ARG A 83 22.27 1.73 -10.19
CA ARG A 83 21.66 2.47 -9.07
C ARG A 83 20.43 1.79 -8.48
N GLY A 84 19.60 1.16 -9.31
CA GLY A 84 18.26 0.71 -8.92
C GLY A 84 18.13 -0.80 -8.67
N ALA A 85 18.87 -1.63 -9.42
CA ALA A 85 18.62 -3.07 -9.46
C ALA A 85 18.80 -3.74 -8.09
N ASP A 86 19.90 -3.43 -7.39
CA ASP A 86 20.15 -4.01 -6.06
C ASP A 86 19.13 -3.58 -5.01
N GLY A 87 18.65 -2.33 -5.07
CA GLY A 87 17.59 -1.85 -4.21
C GLY A 87 16.29 -2.64 -4.42
N PHE A 88 15.95 -2.91 -5.68
CA PHE A 88 14.76 -3.69 -6.03
C PHE A 88 14.91 -5.19 -5.72
N ARG A 89 16.07 -5.79 -5.99
CA ARG A 89 16.40 -7.17 -5.56
C ARG A 89 16.27 -7.32 -4.04
N PHE A 90 16.77 -6.35 -3.29
CA PHE A 90 16.62 -6.36 -1.84
C PHE A 90 15.15 -6.27 -1.41
N PHE A 91 14.35 -5.41 -2.05
CA PHE A 91 12.91 -5.34 -1.78
C PHE A 91 12.23 -6.72 -1.96
N GLN A 92 12.48 -7.37 -3.10
CA GLN A 92 11.94 -8.70 -3.39
C GLN A 92 12.41 -9.75 -2.36
N PHE A 93 13.72 -9.77 -2.05
CA PHE A 93 14.29 -10.66 -1.04
C PHE A 93 13.68 -10.43 0.34
N ALA A 94 13.55 -9.17 0.76
CA ALA A 94 13.01 -8.82 2.07
C ALA A 94 11.54 -9.21 2.18
N LEU A 95 10.75 -9.04 1.12
CA LEU A 95 9.36 -9.49 1.10
C LEU A 95 9.29 -11.03 1.24
N ALA A 96 10.04 -11.77 0.42
CA ALA A 96 10.08 -13.23 0.49
C ALA A 96 10.64 -13.74 1.84
N HIS A 97 11.58 -13.03 2.45
CA HIS A 97 12.07 -13.34 3.79
C HIS A 97 10.94 -13.27 4.83
N HIS A 98 10.09 -12.25 4.80
CA HIS A 98 9.04 -12.12 5.81
C HIS A 98 7.83 -13.04 5.55
N TYR A 99 7.51 -13.32 4.29
CA TYR A 99 6.27 -14.01 3.94
C TYR A 99 6.45 -15.47 3.50
N VAL A 100 7.67 -15.89 3.13
CA VAL A 100 7.88 -17.20 2.49
C VAL A 100 8.87 -18.07 3.26
N PHE A 101 10.13 -17.63 3.42
CA PHE A 101 11.20 -18.55 3.86
C PHE A 101 12.00 -18.10 5.09
N GLY A 102 11.88 -16.83 5.50
CA GLY A 102 12.78 -16.27 6.51
C GLY A 102 12.38 -16.61 7.94
N LYS A 103 13.37 -16.50 8.82
CA LYS A 103 13.19 -16.47 10.28
C LYS A 103 13.81 -15.18 10.78
N HIS A 104 13.05 -14.41 11.56
CA HIS A 104 13.51 -13.13 12.09
C HIS A 104 13.38 -13.08 13.60
N GLN A 105 14.42 -12.55 14.24
CA GLN A 105 14.39 -12.12 15.62
C GLN A 105 14.31 -10.59 15.65
N PRO A 106 13.23 -10.01 16.22
CA PRO A 106 13.07 -8.57 16.30
C PRO A 106 14.30 -7.88 16.90
N GLY A 107 14.80 -6.84 16.24
CA GLY A 107 15.98 -6.08 16.67
C GLY A 107 17.31 -6.83 16.58
N ARG A 108 17.38 -8.02 15.96
CA ARG A 108 18.62 -8.80 15.79
C ARG A 108 18.86 -9.24 14.35
N THR A 109 17.83 -9.69 13.64
CA THR A 109 17.98 -10.15 12.25
C THR A 109 18.29 -8.97 11.33
N ASN A 110 19.45 -9.02 10.67
CA ASN A 110 19.84 -8.07 9.64
C ASN A 110 19.54 -8.66 8.26
N VAL A 111 18.36 -8.31 7.73
CA VAL A 111 17.88 -8.79 6.42
C VAL A 111 18.78 -8.32 5.27
N TRP A 112 19.36 -7.12 5.37
CA TRP A 112 20.32 -6.62 4.36
C TRP A 112 21.57 -7.48 4.26
N ASN A 113 22.16 -7.86 5.40
CA ASN A 113 23.34 -8.74 5.39
C ASN A 113 23.00 -10.16 4.91
N ALA A 114 21.77 -10.63 5.16
CA ALA A 114 21.31 -11.90 4.60
C ALA A 114 21.17 -11.81 3.07
N PHE A 115 20.60 -10.73 2.55
CA PHE A 115 20.52 -10.44 1.11
C PHE A 115 21.90 -10.42 0.44
N LEU A 116 22.88 -9.70 1.02
CA LEU A 116 24.22 -9.60 0.44
C LEU A 116 24.91 -10.96 0.22
N LYS A 117 24.58 -11.98 1.02
CA LYS A 117 25.15 -13.34 0.86
C LYS A 117 24.64 -14.07 -0.38
N VAL A 118 23.46 -13.69 -0.87
CA VAL A 118 22.78 -14.34 -2.00
C VAL A 118 22.57 -13.40 -3.18
N ARG A 119 23.04 -12.15 -3.08
CA ARG A 119 22.76 -11.08 -4.05
C ARG A 119 23.13 -11.46 -5.48
N GLU A 120 24.33 -12.01 -5.68
CA GLU A 120 24.81 -12.38 -7.03
C GLU A 120 24.03 -13.56 -7.63
N GLN A 121 23.33 -14.33 -6.79
CA GLN A 121 22.47 -15.43 -7.19
C GLN A 121 21.02 -15.00 -7.45
N LEU A 122 20.66 -13.75 -7.15
CA LEU A 122 19.32 -13.22 -7.33
C LEU A 122 19.24 -12.30 -8.55
N GLY A 123 18.42 -12.70 -9.52
CA GLY A 123 17.91 -11.78 -10.52
C GLY A 123 16.90 -10.80 -9.94
N THR A 124 16.32 -9.99 -10.80
CA THR A 124 15.25 -9.03 -10.46
C THR A 124 13.84 -9.59 -10.70
N GLU A 125 13.75 -10.88 -11.00
CA GLU A 125 12.54 -11.60 -11.39
C GLU A 125 12.01 -12.55 -10.30
N VAL A 126 12.60 -12.52 -9.09
CA VAL A 126 12.28 -13.43 -7.97
C VAL A 126 10.78 -13.46 -7.65
N LEU A 127 10.08 -12.33 -7.81
CA LEU A 127 8.64 -12.20 -7.59
C LEU A 127 7.84 -12.00 -8.89
N GLY A 128 8.34 -12.50 -10.02
CA GLY A 128 7.67 -12.33 -11.31
C GLY A 128 7.91 -10.96 -11.96
N GLY A 129 9.02 -10.29 -11.60
CA GLY A 129 9.65 -9.10 -12.22
C GLY A 129 9.27 -7.73 -11.66
N GLY A 130 8.94 -6.77 -12.55
CA GLY A 130 8.70 -5.37 -12.16
C GLY A 130 9.92 -4.44 -12.29
N VAL A 131 10.76 -4.62 -13.31
CA VAL A 131 11.93 -3.74 -13.58
C VAL A 131 11.73 -2.76 -14.73
N GLY A 132 10.53 -2.71 -15.33
CA GLY A 132 10.28 -1.88 -16.52
C GLY A 132 10.49 -0.38 -16.29
N CYS A 133 10.53 0.07 -15.03
CA CYS A 133 10.83 1.46 -14.68
C CYS A 133 12.23 1.65 -14.06
N ILE A 134 13.15 0.71 -14.29
CA ILE A 134 14.59 0.83 -14.01
C ILE A 134 15.31 0.99 -15.37
N GLY A 135 15.56 2.23 -15.80
CA GLY A 135 16.09 2.48 -17.14
C GLY A 135 16.15 3.96 -17.52
N THR A 136 16.10 4.20 -18.83
CA THR A 136 16.05 5.55 -19.40
C THR A 136 14.63 6.14 -19.37
N PRO A 137 14.46 7.47 -19.51
CA PRO A 137 13.14 8.06 -19.69
C PRO A 137 12.30 7.37 -20.78
N ASP A 138 12.93 6.93 -21.88
CA ASP A 138 12.25 6.22 -22.96
C ASP A 138 11.80 4.81 -22.56
N ASP A 139 12.59 4.10 -21.74
CA ASP A 139 12.18 2.81 -21.19
C ASP A 139 10.97 2.95 -20.28
N LEU A 140 11.01 3.92 -19.36
CA LEU A 140 9.91 4.22 -18.46
C LEU A 140 8.65 4.60 -19.24
N ARG A 141 8.77 5.45 -20.28
CA ARG A 141 7.65 5.83 -21.14
C ARG A 141 7.01 4.61 -21.81
N ARG A 142 7.80 3.69 -22.37
CA ARG A 142 7.26 2.46 -22.98
C ARG A 142 6.50 1.64 -21.95
N THR A 143 7.10 1.37 -20.79
CA THR A 143 6.47 0.55 -19.74
C THR A 143 5.18 1.18 -19.22
N LEU A 144 5.19 2.48 -18.91
CA LEU A 144 4.00 3.18 -18.41
C LEU A 144 2.90 3.27 -19.49
N THR A 145 3.28 3.41 -20.77
CA THR A 145 2.31 3.35 -21.87
C THR A 145 1.68 1.97 -21.96
N THR A 146 2.45 0.89 -21.75
CA THR A 146 1.93 -0.47 -21.71
C THR A 146 0.95 -0.67 -20.55
N PHE A 147 1.28 -0.20 -19.34
CA PHE A 147 0.35 -0.24 -18.20
C PHE A 147 -0.92 0.56 -18.45
N GLN A 148 -0.79 1.77 -19.00
CA GLN A 148 -1.95 2.60 -19.35
C GLN A 148 -2.82 1.91 -20.42
N ALA A 149 -2.22 1.27 -21.42
CA ALA A 149 -2.96 0.53 -22.45
C ALA A 149 -3.66 -0.72 -21.90
N ALA A 150 -3.09 -1.35 -20.86
CA ALA A 150 -3.73 -2.43 -20.11
C ALA A 150 -4.87 -1.94 -19.19
N GLY A 151 -5.02 -0.62 -19.00
CA GLY A 151 -6.05 -0.01 -18.18
C GLY A 151 -5.67 0.18 -16.70
N VAL A 152 -4.37 0.12 -16.38
CA VAL A 152 -3.86 0.44 -15.04
C VAL A 152 -4.07 1.94 -14.76
N ASP A 153 -4.68 2.26 -13.62
CA ASP A 153 -5.02 3.64 -13.26
C ASP A 153 -3.84 4.40 -12.66
N GLN A 154 -3.01 3.70 -11.88
CA GLN A 154 -1.89 4.27 -11.15
C GLN A 154 -0.68 3.33 -11.16
N THR A 155 0.53 3.88 -11.26
CA THR A 155 1.77 3.13 -11.08
C THR A 155 2.47 3.63 -9.82
N ILE A 156 2.88 2.71 -8.96
CA ILE A 156 3.58 3.01 -7.71
C ILE A 156 5.03 2.58 -7.85
N PHE A 157 5.94 3.50 -7.55
CA PHE A 157 7.39 3.29 -7.70
C PHE A 157 8.05 2.88 -6.39
N ILE A 158 8.69 1.70 -6.39
CA ILE A 158 9.61 1.30 -5.34
C ILE A 158 10.98 1.92 -5.64
N GLN A 159 11.24 3.04 -4.98
CA GLN A 159 12.48 3.79 -5.14
C GLN A 159 13.42 3.66 -3.94
N GLN A 160 12.87 3.68 -2.73
CA GLN A 160 13.66 3.52 -1.50
C GLN A 160 13.81 2.03 -1.14
N GLY A 161 14.56 1.30 -1.98
CA GLY A 161 14.92 -0.09 -1.73
C GLY A 161 16.35 -0.21 -1.19
N GLY A 162 16.51 -0.88 -0.04
CA GLY A 162 17.84 -1.27 0.45
C GLY A 162 18.74 -0.10 0.81
N LYS A 163 19.89 0.01 0.13
CA LYS A 163 20.88 1.09 0.32
C LYS A 163 20.95 2.07 -0.86
N ASN A 164 19.86 2.24 -1.62
CA ASN A 164 19.78 3.29 -2.63
C ASN A 164 20.13 4.65 -2.00
N ARG A 165 21.06 5.38 -2.64
CA ARG A 165 21.56 6.65 -2.12
C ARG A 165 20.51 7.73 -2.29
N HIS A 166 20.35 8.58 -1.27
CA HIS A 166 19.39 9.69 -1.28
C HIS A 166 19.54 10.59 -2.51
N GLU A 167 20.76 11.01 -2.85
CA GLU A 167 21.01 11.87 -4.02
C GLU A 167 20.56 11.21 -5.33
N HIS A 168 20.83 9.91 -5.52
CA HIS A 168 20.39 9.18 -6.70
C HIS A 168 18.86 9.06 -6.77
N ILE A 169 18.20 8.96 -5.61
CA ILE A 169 16.74 8.91 -5.52
C ILE A 169 16.15 10.24 -6.00
N CYS A 170 16.67 11.36 -5.49
CA CYS A 170 16.24 12.71 -5.89
C CYS A 170 16.48 12.96 -7.37
N GLU A 171 17.69 12.68 -7.88
CA GLU A 171 18.03 12.85 -9.31
C GLU A 171 17.08 12.08 -10.23
N ALA A 172 16.75 10.82 -9.89
CA ALA A 172 15.83 10.01 -10.67
C ALA A 172 14.39 10.54 -10.63
N LEU A 173 13.92 11.03 -9.48
CA LEU A 173 12.59 11.64 -9.35
C LEU A 173 12.49 12.95 -10.13
N GLU A 174 13.51 13.80 -10.06
CA GLU A 174 13.59 15.05 -10.82
C GLU A 174 13.60 14.79 -12.33
N LEU A 175 14.40 13.83 -12.79
CA LEU A 175 14.44 13.44 -14.20
C LEU A 175 13.10 12.88 -14.69
N PHE A 176 12.47 12.00 -13.90
CA PHE A 176 11.13 11.47 -14.23
C PHE A 176 10.08 12.59 -14.29
N ALA A 177 10.07 13.49 -13.32
CA ALA A 177 9.14 14.60 -13.25
C ALA A 177 9.31 15.58 -14.42
N ALA A 178 10.54 15.77 -14.91
CA ALA A 178 10.85 16.65 -16.03
C ALA A 178 10.56 16.02 -17.40
N GLU A 179 10.88 14.73 -17.61
CA GLU A 179 10.94 14.14 -18.96
C GLU A 179 9.87 13.09 -19.26
N VAL A 180 9.21 12.52 -18.24
CA VAL A 180 8.25 11.42 -18.43
C VAL A 180 6.87 11.79 -17.93
N MET A 181 6.77 12.26 -16.68
CA MET A 181 5.50 12.56 -16.00
C MET A 181 4.58 13.54 -16.77
N PRO A 182 5.06 14.62 -17.42
CA PRO A 182 4.19 15.60 -18.07
C PRO A 182 3.28 14.98 -19.14
N GLU A 183 3.79 14.05 -19.94
CA GLU A 183 3.04 13.40 -21.03
C GLU A 183 1.85 12.57 -20.53
N PHE A 184 1.93 12.03 -19.31
CA PHE A 184 0.83 11.28 -18.70
C PHE A 184 -0.17 12.22 -18.02
N HIS A 185 0.31 13.29 -17.38
CA HIS A 185 -0.54 14.31 -16.75
C HIS A 185 -1.40 15.07 -17.77
N GLU A 186 -0.85 15.41 -18.94
CA GLU A 186 -1.60 16.10 -20.01
C GLU A 186 -2.88 15.36 -20.42
N ARG A 187 -2.88 14.02 -20.33
CA ARG A 187 -4.00 13.15 -20.73
C ARG A 187 -4.85 12.66 -19.55
N GLU A 188 -4.45 12.95 -18.32
CA GLU A 188 -5.07 12.39 -17.11
C GLU A 188 -6.51 12.88 -16.93
N ALA A 189 -6.74 14.19 -17.05
CA ALA A 189 -8.06 14.78 -16.82
C ALA A 189 -9.14 14.21 -17.78
N GLU A 190 -8.76 14.02 -19.06
CA GLU A 190 -9.61 13.42 -20.07
C GLU A 190 -9.91 11.94 -19.75
N ARG A 191 -8.86 11.19 -19.41
CA ARG A 191 -8.98 9.77 -19.04
C ARG A 191 -9.91 9.58 -17.85
N GLU A 192 -9.71 10.35 -16.79
CA GLU A 192 -10.51 10.29 -15.56
C GLU A 192 -11.96 10.73 -15.79
N ARG A 193 -12.19 11.71 -16.68
CA ARG A 193 -13.55 12.08 -17.07
C ARG A 193 -14.25 10.92 -17.79
N ARG A 194 -13.62 10.35 -18.83
CA ARG A 194 -14.18 9.22 -19.58
C ARG A 194 -14.46 8.01 -18.69
N LYS A 195 -13.52 7.64 -17.81
CA LYS A 195 -13.69 6.53 -16.86
C LYS A 195 -14.89 6.78 -15.94
N ARG A 196 -15.02 7.99 -15.40
CA ARG A 196 -16.13 8.36 -14.52
C ARG A 196 -17.48 8.34 -15.24
N GLU A 197 -17.54 8.82 -16.48
CA GLU A 197 -18.75 8.75 -17.31
C GLU A 197 -19.15 7.30 -17.63
N GLU A 198 -18.18 6.45 -17.99
CA GLU A 198 -18.40 5.03 -18.24
C GLU A 198 -18.89 4.30 -16.98
N LEU A 199 -18.28 4.57 -15.83
CA LEU A 199 -18.57 3.88 -14.58
C LEU A 199 -19.84 4.37 -13.88
N ALA A 200 -20.30 5.59 -14.16
CA ALA A 200 -21.47 6.20 -13.50
C ALA A 200 -22.67 5.26 -13.34
N PRO A 201 -23.22 4.61 -14.39
CA PRO A 201 -24.37 3.70 -14.21
C PRO A 201 -24.07 2.50 -13.30
N TYR A 202 -22.82 2.01 -13.30
CA TYR A 202 -22.41 0.88 -12.46
C TYR A 202 -22.19 1.29 -11.01
N VAL A 203 -21.71 2.52 -10.77
CA VAL A 203 -21.61 3.10 -9.43
C VAL A 203 -22.99 3.27 -8.82
N GLU A 204 -23.96 3.82 -9.56
CA GLU A 204 -25.34 3.95 -9.11
C GLU A 204 -25.95 2.57 -8.78
N ALA A 205 -25.77 1.58 -9.66
CA ALA A 205 -26.24 0.22 -9.41
C ALA A 205 -25.57 -0.42 -8.18
N ALA A 206 -24.26 -0.22 -7.99
CA ALA A 206 -23.54 -0.73 -6.83
C ALA A 206 -24.03 -0.09 -5.53
N MET A 207 -24.24 1.23 -5.51
CA MET A 207 -24.78 1.93 -4.35
C MET A 207 -26.22 1.52 -4.04
N ALA A 208 -27.04 1.24 -5.07
CA ALA A 208 -28.40 0.71 -4.88
C ALA A 208 -28.42 -0.70 -4.27
N ARG A 209 -27.39 -1.53 -4.51
CA ARG A 209 -27.23 -2.84 -3.84
C ARG A 209 -26.79 -2.73 -2.39
N LYS A 210 -26.18 -1.61 -1.99
CA LYS A 210 -25.66 -1.42 -0.63
C LYS A 210 -26.80 -1.37 0.38
N GLN A 211 -26.77 -2.26 1.36
CA GLN A 211 -27.64 -2.15 2.53
C GLN A 211 -27.04 -1.13 3.51
N ALA A 212 -27.78 -0.07 3.81
CA ALA A 212 -27.37 0.89 4.82
C ALA A 212 -27.44 0.23 6.20
N MET A 213 -26.33 0.26 6.94
CA MET A 213 -26.32 -0.14 8.34
C MET A 213 -26.65 1.07 9.22
N PRO A 214 -27.51 0.91 10.24
CA PRO A 214 -27.68 1.95 11.24
C PRO A 214 -26.35 2.17 11.99
N ALA A 215 -26.18 3.36 12.56
CA ALA A 215 -25.12 3.56 13.54
C ALA A 215 -25.33 2.57 14.70
N PRO A 216 -24.24 2.01 15.28
CA PRO A 216 -24.37 1.14 16.44
C PRO A 216 -25.03 1.93 17.57
N ALA A 217 -25.99 1.31 18.25
CA ALA A 217 -26.56 1.87 19.47
C ALA A 217 -25.48 1.91 20.56
N ASP A 218 -25.61 2.82 21.53
CA ASP A 218 -24.58 3.02 22.58
C ASP A 218 -24.21 1.72 23.33
N HIS A 219 -25.16 0.80 23.49
CA HIS A 219 -24.95 -0.49 24.14
C HIS A 219 -24.21 -1.54 23.28
N GLU A 220 -24.14 -1.33 21.96
CA GLU A 220 -23.39 -2.18 21.01
C GLU A 220 -21.93 -1.75 20.89
N ILE A 221 -21.59 -0.56 21.37
CA ILE A 221 -20.23 -0.03 21.36
C ILE A 221 -19.46 -0.66 22.54
N PRO A 222 -18.41 -1.47 22.30
CA PRO A 222 -17.67 -2.09 23.38
C PRO A 222 -16.94 -1.02 24.20
N VAL A 223 -17.04 -1.15 25.53
CA VAL A 223 -16.22 -0.36 26.45
C VAL A 223 -14.81 -0.94 26.43
N TYR A 224 -13.86 -0.15 25.93
CA TYR A 224 -12.43 -0.48 26.05
C TYR A 224 -11.87 0.17 27.30
N GLU A 225 -11.43 -0.65 28.25
CA GLU A 225 -10.68 -0.14 29.38
C GLU A 225 -9.33 0.42 28.91
N ALA A 226 -8.94 1.56 29.46
CA ALA A 226 -7.57 2.02 29.30
C ALA A 226 -6.62 0.92 29.79
N TYR A 227 -5.52 0.67 29.07
CA TYR A 227 -4.50 -0.30 29.47
C TYR A 227 -4.04 -0.15 30.93
N GLY A 228 -4.16 1.07 31.48
CA GLY A 228 -3.91 1.36 32.89
C GLY A 228 -2.45 1.10 33.28
N ASN A 229 -2.24 0.91 34.59
CA ASN A 229 -0.98 0.38 35.14
C ASN A 229 -1.04 -1.15 35.31
N THR A 230 -2.16 -1.79 34.98
CA THR A 230 -2.47 -3.19 35.28
C THR A 230 -1.74 -4.18 34.38
N VAL A 231 -1.22 -3.77 33.22
CA VAL A 231 -0.37 -4.62 32.39
C VAL A 231 1.08 -4.69 32.90
N ALA A 232 1.51 -3.78 33.80
CA ALA A 232 2.93 -3.67 34.17
C ALA A 232 3.23 -3.51 35.67
N LEU A 233 2.27 -3.19 36.53
CA LEU A 233 2.54 -2.87 37.94
C LEU A 233 1.51 -3.54 38.85
N THR A 234 1.95 -4.58 39.56
CA THR A 234 1.23 -5.13 40.71
C THR A 234 1.23 -4.13 41.86
N ASP A 235 0.38 -4.33 42.87
CA ASP A 235 0.42 -3.51 44.09
C ASP A 235 1.79 -3.58 44.79
N GLU A 236 2.53 -4.69 44.63
CA GLU A 236 3.92 -4.78 45.12
C GLU A 236 4.88 -3.90 44.30
N ASP A 237 4.72 -3.84 42.98
CA ASP A 237 5.56 -3.00 42.13
C ASP A 237 5.31 -1.52 42.43
N ILE A 238 4.05 -1.14 42.67
CA ILE A 238 3.68 0.22 43.07
C ILE A 238 4.39 0.60 44.37
N LYS A 239 4.44 -0.29 45.38
CA LYS A 239 5.13 -0.01 46.66
C LYS A 239 6.62 0.30 46.48
N LYS A 240 7.26 -0.31 45.47
CA LYS A 240 8.69 -0.12 45.16
C LYS A 240 8.97 1.16 44.37
N MET A 241 7.94 1.87 43.88
CA MET A 241 8.13 3.10 43.11
C MET A 241 8.52 4.31 43.99
N PRO A 242 9.23 5.30 43.42
CA PRO A 242 9.43 6.59 44.06
C PRO A 242 8.12 7.23 44.53
N GLU A 243 8.16 7.96 45.64
CA GLU A 243 6.96 8.45 46.32
C GLU A 243 6.06 9.33 45.42
N GLY A 244 6.65 10.20 44.60
CA GLY A 244 5.90 11.04 43.66
C GLY A 244 5.09 10.20 42.65
N ASN A 245 5.63 9.06 42.21
CA ASN A 245 4.95 8.17 41.28
C ASN A 245 3.85 7.38 41.99
N ARG A 246 4.08 6.91 43.23
CA ARG A 246 3.04 6.26 44.05
C ARG A 246 1.84 7.17 44.27
N ARG A 247 2.08 8.44 44.64
CA ARG A 247 1.02 9.44 44.83
C ARG A 247 0.22 9.67 43.54
N ARG A 248 0.87 9.72 42.38
CA ARG A 248 0.19 9.80 41.07
C ARG A 248 -0.71 8.60 40.81
N VAL A 249 -0.23 7.37 41.04
CA VAL A 249 -1.05 6.15 40.84
C VAL A 249 -2.29 6.17 41.73
N GLN A 250 -2.14 6.51 43.01
CA GLN A 250 -3.27 6.60 43.94
C GLN A 250 -4.27 7.70 43.56
N THR A 251 -3.76 8.83 43.07
CA THR A 251 -4.60 9.94 42.59
C THR A 251 -5.42 9.50 41.37
N PHE A 252 -4.81 8.79 40.40
CA PHE A 252 -5.56 8.25 39.26
C PHE A 252 -6.61 7.20 39.67
N ARG A 253 -6.32 6.34 40.65
CA ARG A 253 -7.33 5.42 41.21
C ARG A 253 -8.51 6.18 41.81
N LYS A 254 -8.24 7.21 42.61
CA LYS A 254 -9.29 8.05 43.22
C LYS A 254 -10.11 8.82 42.18
N ILE A 255 -9.46 9.34 41.12
CA ILE A 255 -10.16 9.99 40.02
C ILE A 255 -11.11 9.02 39.32
N ARG A 256 -10.65 7.79 39.00
CA ARG A 256 -11.50 6.75 38.40
C ARG A 256 -12.69 6.42 39.29
N GLU A 257 -12.48 6.18 40.58
CA GLU A 257 -13.57 5.89 41.53
C GLU A 257 -14.61 7.00 41.64
N ILE A 258 -14.20 8.27 41.53
CA ILE A 258 -15.12 9.41 41.53
C ILE A 258 -15.87 9.49 40.20
N ALA A 259 -15.17 9.33 39.08
CA ALA A 259 -15.75 9.41 37.73
C ALA A 259 -16.75 8.28 37.46
N ASP A 260 -16.46 7.05 37.88
CA ASP A 260 -17.33 5.88 37.67
C ASP A 260 -18.61 5.91 38.54
N ARG A 261 -18.68 6.80 39.54
CA ARG A 261 -19.85 6.97 40.42
C ARG A 261 -20.77 8.13 40.02
N ALA A 262 -20.33 8.99 39.09
CA ALA A 262 -21.05 10.18 38.63
C ALA A 262 -21.92 9.85 37.41
#